data_AF-A0A3N6B4H0-F1
#
_entry.id   AF-A0A3N6B4H0-F1
#
_cell.length_a   1.000
_cell.length_b   1.000
_cell.length_c   1.000
_cell.angle_alpha   90.00
_cell.angle_beta   90.00
_cell.angle_gamma   90.00
#
_symmetry.space_group_name_H-M   'P 1'
#
loop_
_entity.id
_entity.type
_entity.pdbx_description
1 polymer ?
#
loop_
_entity_poly.entity_id
_entity_poly.type
_entity_poly.pdbx_seq_one_letter_code
_entity_poly.pdbx_strand_id
1 'polypeptide(L)'
;MDRGLLGGIEPFPTGQLVPYDTSYLSGYVVEHYQVVLIDAVKQSRDSMHEQLERLCAAEIPGDTHRNLRIFPKYSGETFKHILVPVWVLGYTYSSAVYQVVANGYTGKIAGQYPKSPWKIAAAVLMALIILLIIVFFAEGQ
;
A
#
# COMPACT_ATOMS: atom_id res chain seq x y z
N MET A 1 4.15 7.60 -12.01
CA MET A 1 4.58 7.26 -10.63
C MET A 1 4.39 5.75 -10.39
N ASP A 2 5.21 5.09 -9.56
CA ASP A 2 4.98 3.67 -9.19
C ASP A 2 3.71 3.53 -8.34
N ARG A 3 2.74 2.72 -8.82
CA ARG A 3 1.44 2.52 -8.16
C ARG A 3 1.57 1.87 -6.78
N GLY A 4 2.59 1.04 -6.56
CA GLY A 4 2.81 0.40 -5.27
C GLY A 4 3.18 1.40 -4.16
N LEU A 5 3.89 2.47 -4.53
CA LEU A 5 4.28 3.53 -3.59
C LEU A 5 3.09 4.41 -3.17
N LEU A 6 2.14 4.62 -4.08
CA LEU A 6 0.92 5.38 -3.78
C LEU A 6 0.04 4.68 -2.73
N GLY A 7 -0.12 3.35 -2.82
CA GLY A 7 -0.83 2.60 -1.79
C GLY A 7 -0.17 2.70 -0.40
N GLY A 8 1.15 2.89 -0.35
CA GLY A 8 1.90 3.05 0.91
C GLY A 8 1.63 4.37 1.64
N ILE A 9 1.07 5.38 0.98
CA ILE A 9 0.78 6.69 1.58
C ILE A 9 -0.71 6.90 1.89
N GLU A 10 -1.54 5.88 1.69
CA GLU A 10 -2.94 5.85 2.07
C GLU A 10 -3.14 5.66 3.59
N PRO A 11 -4.29 6.06 4.17
CA PRO A 11 -5.44 6.66 3.50
C PRO A 11 -5.31 8.19 3.32
N PHE A 12 -5.98 8.71 2.29
CA PHE A 12 -6.23 10.13 2.13
C PHE A 12 -7.50 10.54 2.91
N PRO A 13 -7.54 11.73 3.52
CA PRO A 13 -8.70 12.20 4.30
C PRO A 13 -9.85 12.64 3.39
N THR A 14 -10.64 11.70 2.88
CA THR A 14 -11.74 12.00 1.96
C THR A 14 -12.94 12.71 2.62
N GLY A 15 -13.03 12.68 3.96
CA GLY A 15 -14.10 13.37 4.70
C GLY A 15 -13.93 14.90 4.80
N GLN A 16 -12.74 15.42 4.48
CA GLN A 16 -12.42 16.85 4.60
C GLN A 16 -12.20 17.52 3.24
N LEU A 17 -12.80 16.94 2.18
CA LEU A 17 -12.69 17.47 0.83
C LEU A 17 -13.44 18.80 0.72
N VAL A 18 -12.78 19.79 0.13
CA VAL A 18 -13.35 21.08 -0.24
C VAL A 18 -13.65 21.12 -1.74
N PRO A 19 -14.58 21.99 -2.18
CA PRO A 19 -14.79 22.23 -3.61
C PRO A 19 -13.48 22.62 -4.31
N TYR A 20 -13.30 22.11 -5.53
CA TYR A 20 -12.11 22.40 -6.32
C TYR A 20 -12.05 23.88 -6.74
N ASP A 21 -10.90 24.51 -6.52
CA ASP A 21 -10.58 25.84 -7.01
C ASP A 21 -9.35 25.77 -7.94
N THR A 22 -9.40 26.49 -9.06
CA THR A 22 -8.31 26.49 -10.04
C THR A 22 -7.02 27.10 -9.49
N SER A 23 -7.13 27.97 -8.48
CA SER A 23 -5.98 28.52 -7.77
C SER A 23 -5.08 27.45 -7.14
N TYR A 24 -5.61 26.27 -6.81
CA TYR A 24 -4.81 25.16 -6.28
C TYR A 24 -3.81 24.57 -7.28
N LEU A 25 -4.05 24.75 -8.59
CA LEU A 25 -3.13 24.30 -9.64
C LEU A 25 -2.17 25.40 -10.09
N SER A 26 -2.41 26.66 -9.71
CA SER A 26 -1.60 27.78 -10.16
C SER A 26 -0.18 27.65 -9.62
N GLY A 27 0.79 27.48 -10.52
CA GLY A 27 2.21 27.34 -10.17
C GLY A 27 2.65 25.93 -9.80
N TYR A 28 1.78 24.92 -9.88
CA TYR A 28 2.10 23.53 -9.58
C TYR A 28 1.96 22.64 -10.83
N VAL A 29 2.89 21.69 -11.00
CA VAL A 29 2.80 20.64 -12.01
C VAL A 29 1.95 19.51 -11.45
N VAL A 30 0.90 19.12 -12.17
CA VAL A 30 -0.01 18.05 -11.74
C VAL A 30 0.00 16.92 -12.75
N GLU A 31 0.08 15.68 -12.24
CA GLU A 31 0.04 14.47 -13.05
C GLU A 31 -1.41 14.18 -13.47
N HIS A 32 -1.62 13.84 -14.75
CA HIS A 32 -2.93 13.40 -15.22
C HIS A 32 -3.28 12.03 -14.64
N TYR A 33 -4.58 11.78 -14.48
CA TYR A 33 -5.11 10.50 -14.02
C TYR A 33 -4.59 9.33 -14.89
N GLN A 34 -4.13 8.27 -14.25
CA GLN A 34 -3.54 7.10 -14.91
C GLN A 34 -4.45 5.88 -14.96
N VAL A 35 -5.63 5.95 -14.35
CA VAL A 35 -6.55 4.81 -14.21
C VAL A 35 -7.87 5.15 -14.89
N VAL A 36 -8.37 4.23 -15.71
CA VAL A 36 -9.69 4.36 -16.34
C VAL A 36 -10.75 4.14 -15.27
N LEU A 37 -11.83 4.92 -15.31
CA LEU A 37 -12.91 4.87 -14.32
C LEU A 37 -13.44 3.46 -14.06
N ILE A 38 -13.64 2.66 -15.12
CA ILE A 38 -14.16 1.30 -15.00
C ILE A 38 -13.26 0.39 -14.17
N ASP A 39 -11.94 0.53 -14.34
CA ASP A 39 -10.95 -0.25 -13.60
C ASP A 39 -10.89 0.20 -12.14
N ALA A 40 -10.98 1.51 -11.90
CA ALA A 40 -11.01 2.07 -10.54
C ALA A 40 -12.24 1.60 -9.75
N VAL A 41 -13.43 1.56 -10.39
CA VAL A 41 -14.66 1.06 -9.76
C VAL A 41 -14.52 -0.42 -9.40
N LYS A 42 -14.00 -1.23 -10.33
CA LYS A 42 -13.77 -2.66 -10.06
C LYS A 42 -12.80 -2.85 -8.89
N GLN A 43 -11.66 -2.16 -8.91
CA GLN A 43 -10.66 -2.23 -7.83
C GLN A 43 -11.23 -1.79 -6.48
N SER A 44 -12.02 -0.72 -6.45
CA SER A 44 -12.70 -0.26 -5.24
C SER A 44 -13.68 -1.30 -4.70
N ARG A 45 -14.48 -1.94 -5.58
CA ARG A 45 -15.40 -3.02 -5.19
C ARG A 45 -14.66 -4.25 -4.65
N ASP A 46 -13.56 -4.64 -5.27
CA ASP A 46 -12.75 -5.78 -4.81
C ASP A 46 -12.18 -5.50 -3.40
N SER A 47 -11.67 -4.28 -3.16
CA SER A 47 -11.19 -3.85 -1.84
C SER A 47 -12.30 -3.80 -0.78
N MET A 48 -13.48 -3.25 -1.12
CA MET A 48 -14.64 -3.26 -0.23
C MET A 48 -15.11 -4.68 0.07
N HIS A 49 -15.10 -5.57 -0.93
CA HIS A 49 -15.48 -6.97 -0.75
C HIS A 49 -14.55 -7.69 0.23
N GLU A 50 -13.23 -7.53 0.07
CA GLU A 50 -12.24 -8.11 0.99
C GLU A 50 -12.40 -7.57 2.42
N GLN A 51 -12.72 -6.29 2.57
CA GLN A 51 -13.00 -5.71 3.88
C GLN A 51 -14.29 -6.28 4.49
N LEU A 52 -15.36 -6.40 3.71
CA LEU A 52 -16.61 -7.00 4.16
C LEU A 52 -16.43 -8.47 4.51
N GLU A 53 -15.64 -9.22 3.75
CA GLU A 53 -15.35 -10.62 4.05
C GLU A 53 -14.62 -10.75 5.39
N ARG A 54 -13.62 -9.88 5.65
CA ARG A 54 -12.93 -9.82 6.94
C ARG A 54 -13.85 -9.46 8.10
N LEU A 55 -14.76 -8.50 7.90
CA LEU A 55 -15.73 -8.12 8.93
C LEU A 55 -16.72 -9.26 9.21
N CYS A 56 -17.25 -9.90 8.16
CA CYS A 56 -18.13 -11.06 8.33
C CYS A 56 -17.40 -12.24 8.99
N ALA A 57 -16.14 -12.49 8.63
CA ALA A 57 -15.32 -13.53 9.24
C ALA A 57 -15.12 -13.31 10.75
N ALA A 58 -14.91 -12.06 11.18
CA ALA A 58 -14.73 -11.71 12.59
C ALA A 58 -16.00 -11.94 13.44
N GLU A 59 -17.19 -11.91 12.83
CA GLU A 59 -18.47 -12.15 13.50
C GLU A 59 -18.85 -13.64 13.57
N ILE A 60 -18.11 -14.54 12.90
CA ILE A 60 -18.39 -15.97 12.96
C ILE A 60 -17.88 -16.50 14.30
N PRO A 61 -18.76 -17.05 15.17
CA PRO A 61 -18.31 -17.62 16.43
C PRO A 61 -17.48 -18.89 16.19
N GLY A 62 -16.21 -18.87 16.59
CA GLY A 62 -15.26 -19.99 16.51
C GLY A 62 -13.85 -19.57 16.06
N ASP A 63 -12.88 -20.47 16.21
CA ASP A 63 -11.47 -20.16 15.90
C ASP A 63 -11.14 -20.20 14.40
N THR A 64 -12.00 -20.83 13.58
CA THR A 64 -11.80 -20.97 12.13
C THR A 64 -13.11 -20.93 11.37
N HIS A 65 -13.07 -20.38 10.16
CA HIS A 65 -14.15 -20.45 9.18
C HIS A 65 -13.61 -21.01 7.86
N ARG A 66 -14.45 -21.73 7.12
CA ARG A 66 -14.11 -22.27 5.79
C ARG A 66 -15.22 -21.96 4.80
N ASN A 67 -14.85 -21.63 3.57
CA ASN A 67 -15.78 -21.35 2.47
C ASN A 67 -16.80 -20.26 2.80
N LEU A 68 -16.39 -19.20 3.53
CA LEU A 68 -17.23 -18.04 3.74
C LEU A 68 -17.61 -17.44 2.37
N ARG A 69 -18.90 -17.24 2.14
CA ARG A 69 -19.42 -16.60 0.94
C ARG A 69 -20.32 -15.45 1.36
N ILE A 70 -19.96 -14.26 0.92
CA ILE A 70 -20.75 -13.05 1.13
C ILE A 70 -21.35 -12.59 -0.18
N PHE A 71 -22.58 -12.07 -0.13
CA PHE A 71 -23.29 -11.49 -1.28
C PHE A 71 -23.64 -10.04 -1.00
N PRO A 72 -22.63 -9.15 -0.92
CA PRO A 72 -22.87 -7.75 -0.62
C PRO A 72 -23.64 -7.08 -1.75
N LYS A 73 -24.60 -6.22 -1.38
CA LYS A 73 -25.34 -5.37 -2.31
C LYS A 73 -24.83 -3.95 -2.18
N TYR A 74 -24.28 -3.41 -3.26
CA TYR A 74 -23.82 -2.03 -3.34
C TYR A 74 -24.93 -1.16 -3.92
N SER A 75 -25.14 0.03 -3.33
CA SER A 75 -26.13 1.00 -3.80
C SER A 75 -25.63 2.42 -3.54
N GLY A 76 -26.07 3.40 -4.35
CA GLY A 76 -25.64 4.79 -4.20
C GLY A 76 -24.16 5.02 -4.49
N GLU A 77 -23.52 4.15 -5.28
CA GLU A 77 -22.11 4.30 -5.65
C GLU A 77 -21.92 5.57 -6.48
N THR A 78 -21.13 6.49 -5.95
CA THR A 78 -20.77 7.73 -6.64
C THR A 78 -19.27 7.76 -6.86
N PHE A 79 -18.86 8.45 -7.92
CA PHE A 79 -17.45 8.66 -8.22
C PHE A 79 -17.15 10.15 -8.16
N LYS A 80 -16.06 10.50 -7.47
CA LYS A 80 -15.54 11.86 -7.40
C LYS A 80 -14.07 11.86 -7.73
N HIS A 81 -13.67 12.73 -8.65
CA HIS A 81 -12.27 13.02 -8.87
C HIS A 81 -11.83 14.03 -7.81
N ILE A 82 -10.77 13.69 -7.07
CA ILE A 82 -10.22 14.54 -6.01
C ILE A 82 -8.77 14.91 -6.34
N LEU A 83 -8.38 16.11 -5.93
CA LEU A 83 -6.99 16.55 -5.94
C LEU A 83 -6.43 16.35 -4.53
N VAL A 84 -5.29 15.66 -4.41
CA VAL A 84 -4.62 15.42 -3.13
C VAL A 84 -3.16 15.86 -3.20
N PRO A 85 -2.63 16.50 -2.15
CA PRO A 85 -1.23 16.90 -2.11
C PRO A 85 -0.33 15.68 -1.86
N VAL A 86 0.58 15.40 -2.80
CA VAL A 86 1.60 14.35 -2.67
C VAL A 86 2.96 14.95 -2.94
N TRP A 87 3.88 14.78 -1.99
CA TRP A 87 5.28 15.15 -2.18
C TRP A 87 6.02 13.99 -2.82
N VAL A 88 6.75 14.25 -3.90
CA VAL A 88 7.52 13.25 -4.63
C VAL A 88 8.99 13.67 -4.65
N LEU A 89 9.86 12.79 -4.16
CA LEU A 89 11.31 12.95 -4.21
C LEU A 89 11.90 11.80 -5.03
N GLY A 90 12.57 12.13 -6.13
CA GLY A 90 13.37 11.18 -6.91
C GLY A 90 14.85 11.45 -6.69
N TYR A 91 15.63 10.41 -6.39
CA TYR A 91 17.08 10.50 -6.32
C TYR A 91 17.74 9.32 -7.04
N THR A 92 18.86 9.57 -7.70
CA THR A 92 19.61 8.55 -8.43
C THR A 92 20.77 8.07 -7.56
N TYR A 93 20.90 6.76 -7.37
CA TYR A 93 22.01 6.16 -6.65
C TYR A 93 22.56 4.98 -7.44
N SER A 94 23.86 5.03 -7.77
CA SER A 94 24.58 3.92 -8.43
C SER A 94 23.87 3.36 -9.66
N SER A 95 23.42 4.23 -10.57
CA SER A 95 22.67 3.93 -11.81
C SER A 95 21.20 3.47 -11.66
N ALA A 96 20.68 3.37 -10.43
CA ALA A 96 19.26 3.11 -10.17
C ALA A 96 18.53 4.37 -9.68
N VAL A 97 17.30 4.58 -10.15
CA VAL A 97 16.42 5.66 -9.69
C VAL A 97 15.58 5.15 -8.52
N TYR A 98 15.61 5.88 -7.42
CA TYR A 98 14.81 5.62 -6.24
C TYR A 98 13.81 6.75 -6.05
N GLN A 99 12.59 6.38 -5.64
CA GLN A 99 11.51 7.33 -5.40
C GLN A 99 11.02 7.19 -3.96
N VAL A 100 10.81 8.33 -3.33
CA VAL A 100 10.13 8.47 -2.05
C VAL A 100 8.91 9.36 -2.27
N VAL A 101 7.77 8.93 -1.78
CA VAL A 101 6.50 9.66 -1.82
C VAL A 101 6.02 9.89 -0.40
N ALA A 102 5.41 11.05 -0.17
CA ALA A 102 4.81 11.37 1.11
C ALA A 102 3.43 11.99 0.93
N ASN A 103 2.50 11.58 1.79
CA ASN A 103 1.18 12.18 1.90
C ASN A 103 1.33 13.60 2.47
N GLY A 104 0.95 14.61 1.69
CA GLY A 104 1.07 16.01 2.10
C GLY A 104 0.12 16.42 3.22
N TYR A 105 -0.90 15.60 3.52
CA TYR A 105 -1.84 15.85 4.60
C TYR A 105 -1.51 15.03 5.86
N THR A 106 -1.35 13.70 5.72
CA THR A 106 -1.14 12.82 6.89
C THR A 106 0.32 12.69 7.29
N GLY A 107 1.27 13.07 6.43
CA GLY A 107 2.69 12.88 6.66
C GLY A 107 3.18 11.43 6.52
N LYS A 108 2.32 10.48 6.10
CA LYS A 108 2.75 9.11 5.80
C LYS A 108 3.76 9.10 4.65
N ILE A 109 4.86 8.37 4.82
CA ILE A 109 5.95 8.28 3.84
C ILE A 109 6.08 6.84 3.37
N ALA A 110 6.16 6.64 2.05
CA ALA A 110 6.51 5.38 1.43
C ALA A 110 7.64 5.63 0.45
N GLY A 111 8.66 4.77 0.44
CA GLY A 111 9.79 5.00 -0.44
C GLY A 111 10.63 3.76 -0.66
N GLN A 112 11.33 3.77 -1.78
CA GLN A 112 12.33 2.77 -2.10
C GLN A 112 13.68 3.27 -1.60
N TYR A 113 14.48 2.35 -1.06
CA TYR A 113 15.83 2.64 -0.60
C TYR A 113 16.80 1.57 -1.11
N PRO A 114 18.07 1.93 -1.41
CA PRO A 114 19.06 0.98 -1.86
C PRO A 114 19.36 -0.02 -0.73
N LYS A 115 19.03 -1.29 -0.97
CA LYS A 115 19.41 -2.38 -0.07
C LYS A 115 20.82 -2.85 -0.44
N SER A 116 21.72 -2.89 0.54
CA SER A 116 23.08 -3.38 0.34
C SER A 116 23.08 -4.91 0.24
N PRO A 117 23.49 -5.51 -0.89
CA PRO A 117 23.49 -6.97 -1.05
C PRO A 117 24.36 -7.66 0.00
N TRP A 118 25.48 -7.05 0.39
CA TRP A 118 26.38 -7.58 1.42
C TRP A 118 25.70 -7.68 2.79
N LYS A 119 24.90 -6.67 3.19
CA LYS A 119 24.16 -6.71 4.46
C LYS A 119 23.11 -7.82 4.46
N ILE A 120 22.43 -8.04 3.33
CA ILE A 120 21.46 -9.13 3.19
C ILE A 120 22.17 -10.49 3.25
N ALA A 121 23.27 -10.65 2.51
CA ALA A 121 24.04 -11.90 2.50
C ALA A 121 24.58 -12.25 3.90
N ALA A 122 25.10 -11.27 4.64
CA ALA A 122 25.56 -11.46 6.01
C ALA A 122 24.42 -11.87 6.96
N ALA A 123 23.24 -11.25 6.84
CA ALA A 123 22.07 -11.61 7.66
C ALA A 123 21.59 -13.05 7.36
N VAL A 124 21.54 -13.43 6.08
CA VAL A 124 21.16 -14.79 5.66
C VAL A 124 22.18 -15.83 6.15
N LEU A 125 23.48 -15.54 6.02
CA LEU A 125 24.54 -16.44 6.50
C LEU A 125 24.47 -16.64 8.02
N MET A 126 24.25 -15.56 8.77
CA MET A 126 24.08 -15.63 10.23
C MET A 126 22.86 -16.48 10.62
N ALA A 127 21.73 -16.31 9.94
CA ALA A 127 20.54 -17.13 10.17
C ALA A 127 20.79 -18.63 9.88
N LEU A 128 21.53 -18.94 8.80
CA LEU A 128 21.90 -20.32 8.47
C LEU A 128 22.84 -20.95 9.52
N ILE A 129 23.81 -20.19 10.02
CA ILE A 129 24.71 -20.66 11.09
C ILE A 129 23.92 -20.96 12.36
N ILE A 130 23.01 -20.07 12.76
CA ILE A 130 22.15 -20.27 13.94
C ILE A 130 21.29 -21.52 13.76
N LEU A 131 20.69 -21.71 12.59
CA LEU A 131 19.91 -22.91 12.27
C LEU A 131 20.74 -24.19 12.39
N LEU A 132 21.95 -24.20 11.83
CA LEU A 132 22.88 -25.33 11.90
C LEU A 132 23.24 -25.69 13.34
N ILE A 133 23.52 -24.67 14.17
CA ILE A 133 23.81 -24.85 15.59
C ILE A 133 22.61 -25.48 16.31
N ILE A 134 21.39 -24.98 16.06
CA ILE A 134 20.17 -25.52 16.67
C ILE A 134 19.96 -26.99 16.29
N VAL A 135 20.12 -27.33 15.00
CA VAL A 135 19.97 -28.71 14.53
C VAL A 135 21.05 -29.60 15.15
N PHE A 136 22.30 -29.16 15.20
CA PHE A 136 23.39 -29.92 15.82
C PHE A 136 23.14 -30.20 17.31
N PHE A 137 22.64 -29.23 18.06
CA PHE A 137 22.28 -29.43 19.47
C PHE A 137 20.99 -30.26 19.65
N ALA A 138 20.08 -30.26 18.68
CA ALA A 138 18.87 -31.09 18.70
C ALA A 138 19.13 -32.55 18.34
N GLU A 139 20.10 -32.82 17.45
CA GLU A 139 20.54 -34.19 17.13
C GLU A 139 21.51 -34.76 18.19
N GLY A 140 22.14 -33.89 18.98
CA GLY A 140 23.04 -34.27 20.08
C GLY A 140 22.36 -34.55 21.43
N GLN A 141 21.03 -34.45 21.52
CA GLN A 141 20.20 -34.91 22.65
C GLN A 141 19.49 -36.22 22.31
#